data_AF-A0A843T3E1-F1
#
_entry.id   AF-A0A843T3E1-F1
#
_cell.length_a   1.000
_cell.length_b   1.000
_cell.length_c   1.000
_cell.angle_alpha   90.00
_cell.angle_beta   90.00
_cell.angle_gamma   90.00
#
_symmetry.space_group_name_H-M   'P 1'
#
loop_
_entity.id
_entity.type
_entity.pdbx_description
1 polymer ?
#
loop_
_entity_poly.entity_id
_entity_poly.type
_entity_poly.pdbx_seq_one_letter_code
_entity_poly.pdbx_strand_id
1 'polypeptide(L)'
;MLSPGEFPDVDALSRVWSEHEQKMRAFVDELGENGMARVFEYQTLSGHAGRSVFRDMLQHVVNHASYHRGQVTTMLRQLGVGPARSMDMIAFYREREARAGR
;
A
#
# COMPACT_ATOMS: atom_id res chain seq x y z
N MET A 1 13.93 0.07 -12.28
CA MET A 1 12.75 -0.82 -12.21
C MET A 1 13.22 -2.09 -11.52
N LEU A 2 12.48 -2.61 -10.54
CA LEU A 2 12.90 -3.81 -9.81
C LEU A 2 12.92 -5.02 -10.74
N SER A 3 13.93 -5.88 -10.61
CA SER A 3 14.07 -7.11 -11.39
C SER A 3 13.46 -8.28 -10.63
N PRO A 4 12.68 -9.18 -11.27
CA PRO A 4 12.15 -10.37 -10.62
C PRO A 4 13.24 -11.24 -9.95
N GLY A 5 14.47 -11.23 -10.50
CA GLY A 5 15.60 -11.97 -9.92
C GLY A 5 16.08 -11.44 -8.56
N GLU A 6 15.68 -10.23 -8.16
CA GLU A 6 15.97 -9.67 -6.83
C GLU A 6 15.08 -10.28 -5.73
N PHE A 7 13.98 -10.94 -6.11
CA PHE A 7 12.99 -11.52 -5.18
C PHE A 7 12.69 -12.98 -5.56
N PRO A 8 13.61 -13.92 -5.28
CA PRO A 8 13.50 -15.31 -5.73
C PRO A 8 12.36 -16.09 -5.05
N ASP A 9 11.91 -15.66 -3.87
CA ASP A 9 10.85 -16.28 -3.11
C ASP A 9 10.07 -15.25 -2.27
N VAL A 10 8.99 -15.72 -1.63
CA VAL A 10 8.10 -14.90 -0.80
C VAL A 10 8.81 -14.42 0.48
N ASP A 11 9.79 -15.16 0.99
CA ASP A 11 10.53 -14.77 2.19
C ASP A 11 11.45 -13.58 1.91
N ALA A 12 12.17 -13.59 0.78
CA ALA A 12 12.99 -12.48 0.30
C ALA A 12 12.13 -11.22 0.08
N LEU A 13 10.97 -11.38 -0.57
CA LEU A 13 10.01 -10.27 -0.74
C LEU A 13 9.51 -9.74 0.60
N SER A 14 9.20 -10.63 1.56
CA SER A 14 8.66 -10.25 2.86
C SER A 14 9.67 -9.46 3.70
N ARG A 15 10.96 -9.84 3.67
CA ARG A 15 12.02 -9.09 4.37
C ARG A 15 12.13 -7.66 3.86
N VAL A 16 12.25 -7.49 2.55
CA VAL A 16 12.36 -6.16 1.92
C VAL A 16 11.08 -5.35 2.14
N TRP A 17 9.91 -6.01 2.09
CA TRP A 17 8.64 -5.37 2.41
C TRP A 17 8.60 -4.85 3.85
N SER A 18 9.03 -5.65 4.84
CA SER A 18 9.06 -5.21 6.24
C SER A 18 9.98 -4.01 6.48
N GLU A 19 11.13 -3.94 5.80
CA GLU A 19 12.01 -2.78 5.87
C GLU A 19 11.38 -1.53 5.22
N HIS A 20 10.69 -1.71 4.09
CA HIS A 20 10.01 -0.63 3.40
C HIS A 20 8.81 -0.11 4.20
N GLU A 21 8.03 -1.02 4.79
CA GLU A 21 6.90 -0.68 5.65
C GLU A 21 7.33 0.18 6.83
N GLN A 22 8.43 -0.18 7.51
CA GLN A 22 8.98 0.61 8.63
C GLN A 22 9.33 2.03 8.20
N LYS A 23 9.97 2.20 7.04
CA LYS A 23 10.30 3.52 6.49
C LYS A 23 9.04 4.33 6.16
N MET A 24 8.02 3.70 5.58
CA MET A 24 6.74 4.35 5.30
C MET A 24 6.05 4.82 6.59
N ARG A 25 6.04 3.98 7.63
CA ARG A 25 5.45 4.32 8.93
C ARG A 25 6.17 5.51 9.57
N ALA A 26 7.50 5.45 9.67
CA ALA A 26 8.31 6.54 10.19
C ALA A 26 8.05 7.85 9.43
N PHE A 27 8.01 7.78 8.09
CA PHE A 27 7.68 8.94 7.27
C PHE A 27 6.30 9.52 7.60
N VAL A 28 5.27 8.68 7.75
CA VAL A 28 3.91 9.14 8.08
C VAL A 28 3.86 9.74 9.50
N ASP A 29 4.57 9.15 10.45
CA ASP A 29 4.62 9.64 11.84
C ASP A 29 5.31 11.01 11.94
N GLU A 30 6.29 11.27 11.07
CA GLU A 30 7.05 12.53 11.00
C GLU A 30 6.35 13.65 10.22
N LEU A 31 5.19 13.40 9.60
CA LEU A 31 4.49 14.39 8.76
C LEU A 31 4.00 15.63 9.53
N GLY A 32 3.73 15.49 10.83
CA GLY A 32 3.14 16.54 11.67
C GLY A 32 1.70 16.91 11.27
N GLU A 33 1.09 17.84 12.00
CA GLU A 33 -0.34 18.19 11.86
C GLU A 33 -0.73 18.66 10.44
N ASN A 34 0.17 19.36 9.75
CA ASN A 34 -0.08 19.93 8.43
C ASN A 34 0.48 19.06 7.28
N GLY A 35 1.07 17.90 7.57
CA GLY A 35 1.76 17.12 6.54
C GLY A 35 0.86 16.61 5.41
N MET A 36 -0.42 16.37 5.69
CA MET A 36 -1.40 15.99 4.67
C MET A 36 -1.68 17.10 3.64
N ALA A 37 -1.53 18.36 4.04
CA ALA A 37 -1.70 19.52 3.16
C ALA A 37 -0.40 19.91 2.42
N ARG A 38 0.74 19.27 2.76
CA ARG A 38 2.03 19.54 2.13
C ARG A 38 1.94 19.28 0.62
N VAL A 39 2.53 20.19 -0.15
CA VAL A 39 2.68 20.05 -1.59
C VAL A 39 4.06 19.50 -1.91
N PHE A 40 4.10 18.45 -2.74
CA PHE A 40 5.33 17.87 -3.28
C PHE A 40 5.48 18.25 -4.75
N GLU A 41 6.66 18.75 -5.09
CA GLU A 41 7.09 18.98 -6.47
C GLU A 41 8.02 17.84 -6.89
N TYR A 42 7.80 17.30 -8.08
CA TYR A 42 8.54 16.14 -8.60
C TYR A 42 8.60 16.19 -10.12
N GLN A 43 9.46 15.36 -10.71
CA GLN A 43 9.42 15.10 -12.14
C GLN A 43 8.70 13.78 -12.39
N THR A 44 7.80 13.77 -13.36
CA THR A 44 7.16 12.54 -13.81
C THR A 44 8.18 11.65 -14.51
N LEU A 45 7.85 10.36 -14.66
CA LEU A 45 8.67 9.43 -15.46
C LEU A 45 8.78 9.85 -16.94
N SER A 46 7.85 10.68 -17.43
CA SER A 46 7.89 11.29 -18.77
C SER A 46 8.67 12.61 -18.81
N GLY A 47 9.36 13.00 -17.73
CA GLY A 47 10.20 14.20 -17.66
C GLY A 47 9.45 15.52 -17.44
N HIS A 48 8.14 15.49 -17.21
CA HIS A 48 7.34 16.70 -16.99
C HIS A 48 7.38 17.11 -15.52
N ALA A 49 7.32 18.41 -15.24
CA ALA A 49 7.15 18.90 -13.88
C ALA A 49 5.75 18.52 -13.36
N GLY A 50 5.71 17.95 -12.16
CA GLY A 50 4.51 17.55 -11.45
C GLY A 50 4.46 18.20 -10.08
N ARG A 51 3.25 18.51 -9.62
CA ARG A 51 3.00 19.03 -8.28
C ARG A 51 1.72 18.43 -7.72
N SER A 52 1.73 17.95 -6.48
CA SER A 52 0.55 17.33 -5.87
C SER A 52 0.51 17.53 -4.36
N VAL A 53 -0.70 17.61 -3.80
CA VAL A 53 -0.92 17.61 -2.35
C VAL A 53 -0.75 16.18 -1.83
N PHE A 54 -0.08 16.03 -0.70
CA PHE A 54 0.29 14.72 -0.16
C PHE A 54 -0.91 13.82 0.12
N ARG A 55 -2.00 14.35 0.65
CA ARG A 55 -3.25 13.60 0.85
C ARG A 55 -3.70 12.87 -0.41
N ASP A 56 -3.63 13.53 -1.57
CA ASP A 56 -4.09 12.95 -2.84
C ASP A 56 -3.12 11.86 -3.32
N MET A 57 -1.82 12.07 -3.11
CA MET A 57 -0.79 11.05 -3.38
C MET A 57 -0.97 9.82 -2.50
N LEU A 58 -1.21 10.00 -1.20
CA LEU A 58 -1.43 8.91 -0.26
C LEU A 58 -2.69 8.11 -0.60
N GLN A 59 -3.79 8.79 -0.93
CA GLN A 59 -5.02 8.16 -1.38
C GLN A 59 -4.81 7.35 -2.67
N HIS A 60 -4.02 7.89 -3.61
CA HIS A 60 -3.65 7.18 -4.83
C HIS A 60 -2.87 5.89 -4.53
N VAL A 61 -1.87 5.94 -3.66
CA VAL A 61 -1.07 4.75 -3.27
C VAL A 61 -1.96 3.65 -2.68
N VAL A 62 -2.86 3.98 -1.76
CA VAL A 62 -3.79 3.02 -1.13
C VAL A 62 -4.74 2.39 -2.17
N ASN A 63 -5.25 3.21 -3.08
CA ASN A 63 -6.13 2.74 -4.16
C ASN A 63 -5.38 1.83 -5.14
N HIS A 64 -4.18 2.24 -5.57
CA HIS A 64 -3.32 1.48 -6.48
C HIS A 64 -2.91 0.12 -5.89
N ALA A 65 -2.59 0.07 -4.59
CA ALA A 65 -2.32 -1.18 -3.90
C ALA A 65 -3.55 -2.10 -3.87
N SER A 66 -4.76 -1.55 -3.71
CA SER A 66 -6.01 -2.33 -3.75
C SER A 66 -6.30 -2.91 -5.13
N TYR A 67 -6.02 -2.15 -6.20
CA TYR A 67 -6.10 -2.65 -7.58
C TYR A 67 -5.18 -3.86 -7.81
N HIS A 68 -3.89 -3.74 -7.49
CA HIS A 68 -2.93 -4.84 -7.67
C HIS A 68 -3.21 -6.04 -6.77
N ARG A 69 -3.67 -5.82 -5.53
CA ARG A 69 -4.09 -6.91 -4.65
C ARG A 69 -5.25 -7.72 -5.25
N GLY A 70 -6.15 -7.08 -5.98
CA GLY A 70 -7.20 -7.75 -6.75
C GLY A 70 -6.66 -8.64 -7.88
N GLN A 71 -5.63 -8.18 -8.59
CA GLN A 71 -4.96 -8.97 -9.64
C GLN A 71 -4.29 -10.22 -9.04
N VAL A 72 -3.51 -10.05 -7.95
CA VAL A 72 -2.86 -11.16 -7.25
C VAL A 72 -3.89 -12.16 -6.70
N THR A 73 -4.99 -11.67 -6.13
CA THR A 73 -6.08 -12.53 -5.63
C THR A 73 -6.67 -13.37 -6.75
N THR A 74 -6.85 -12.78 -7.93
CA THR A 74 -7.35 -13.51 -9.11
C THR A 74 -6.37 -14.61 -9.53
N MET A 75 -5.07 -14.32 -9.57
CA MET A 75 -4.04 -15.30 -9.91
C MET A 75 -3.99 -16.46 -8.91
N LEU A 76 -4.05 -16.16 -7.61
CA LEU A 76 -4.09 -17.19 -6.55
C LEU A 76 -5.32 -18.12 -6.71
N ARG A 77 -6.49 -17.55 -7.02
CA ARG A 77 -7.70 -18.34 -7.28
C ARG A 77 -7.55 -19.25 -8.51
N GLN A 78 -6.91 -18.77 -9.58
CA GLN A 78 -6.63 -19.58 -10.77
C GLN A 78 -5.71 -20.77 -10.45
N LEU A 79 -4.84 -20.64 -9.44
CA LEU A 79 -4.00 -21.72 -8.93
C LEU A 79 -4.71 -22.65 -7.93
N GLY A 80 -6.02 -22.48 -7.71
CA GLY A 80 -6.81 -23.28 -6.77
C GLY A 80 -6.60 -22.92 -5.30
N VAL A 81 -5.94 -21.81 -4.99
CA VAL A 81 -5.81 -21.32 -3.62
C VAL A 81 -7.19 -20.86 -3.12
N GLY A 82 -7.53 -21.27 -1.90
CA GLY A 82 -8.79 -20.90 -1.25
C GLY A 82 -8.96 -19.39 -1.07
N PRO A 83 -10.17 -18.92 -0.73
CA PRO A 83 -10.44 -17.50 -0.56
C PRO A 83 -9.55 -16.90 0.53
N ALA A 84 -8.86 -15.81 0.21
CA ALA A 84 -8.17 -14.99 1.21
C ALA A 84 -9.16 -14.41 2.23
N ARG A 85 -8.64 -13.87 3.34
CA ARG A 85 -9.45 -13.06 4.27
C ARG A 85 -10.20 -11.96 3.52
N SER A 86 -11.37 -11.59 4.04
CA SER A 86 -12.15 -10.49 3.48
C SER A 86 -11.28 -9.24 3.35
N MET A 87 -11.32 -8.63 2.15
CA MET A 87 -10.69 -7.35 1.87
C MET A 87 -11.72 -6.20 1.90
N ASP A 88 -12.94 -6.49 2.34
CA ASP A 88 -14.02 -5.52 2.43
C ASP A 88 -13.76 -4.55 3.59
N MET A 89 -13.78 -3.26 3.27
CA MET A 89 -13.46 -2.20 4.23
C MET A 89 -14.54 -2.05 5.31
N ILE A 90 -15.81 -2.29 4.97
CA ILE A 90 -16.93 -2.21 5.93
C ILE A 90 -16.85 -3.38 6.92
N ALA A 91 -16.52 -4.59 6.43
CA ALA A 91 -16.25 -5.75 7.28
C ALA A 91 -15.09 -5.47 8.24
N PHE A 92 -13.99 -4.88 7.76
CA PHE A 92 -12.86 -4.50 8.60
C PHE A 92 -13.26 -3.53 9.73
N TYR A 93 -14.04 -2.48 9.44
CA TYR A 93 -14.48 -1.55 10.47
C TYR A 93 -15.40 -2.21 11.50
N ARG A 94 -16.35 -3.05 11.06
CA ARG A 94 -17.22 -3.84 11.95
C ARG A 94 -16.41 -4.77 12.86
N GLU A 95 -15.38 -5.43 12.33
CA GLU A 95 -14.49 -6.28 13.13
C GLU A 95 -13.69 -5.48 14.17
N ARG A 96 -13.24 -4.27 13.83
CA ARG A 96 -12.52 -3.39 14.76
C ARG A 96 -13.40 -2.88 15.89
N GLU A 97 -14.62 -2.44 15.58
CA GLU A 97 -15.59 -1.99 16.58
C GLU A 97 -15.93 -3.13 17.56
N ALA A 98 -16.18 -4.32 17.05
CA ALA A 98 -16.45 -5.51 17.86
C ALA A 98 -15.26 -5.98 18.72
N ARG A 99 -14.03 -5.55 18.42
CA ARG A 99 -12.84 -5.77 19.25
C ARG A 99 -12.63 -4.68 20.30
N ALA A 100 -12.96 -3.43 19.97
CA ALA A 100 -12.82 -2.29 20.87
C ALA A 100 -13.92 -2.24 21.95
N GLY A 101 -15.09 -2.85 21.68
CA GLY A 101 -16.18 -3.00 22.66
C GLY A 101 -16.05 -4.21 23.61
N ARG A 102 -14.92 -4.93 23.59
CA ARG A 102 -14.58 -5.98 24.56
C ARG A 102 -13.50 -5.47 25.50
#